data_AF-A0A7J8F9K4-F1
#
_entry.id   AF-A0A7J8F9K4-F1
#
_cell.length_a   1.000
_cell.length_b   1.000
_cell.length_c   1.000
_cell.angle_alpha   90.00
_cell.angle_beta   90.00
_cell.angle_gamma   90.00
#
_symmetry.space_group_name_H-M   'P 1'
#
loop_
_entity.id
_entity.type
_entity.pdbx_description
1 polymer ?
#
loop_
_entity_poly.entity_id
_entity_poly.type
_entity_poly.pdbx_seq_one_letter_code
_entity_poly.pdbx_strand_id
1 'polypeptide(L)'
;MATPEVVINSCSFQSEENGATFNQNTSPSEELLLEDQMRRKLKFFFMNPCEKFWARGRKPWKLVIQIIKLVMVTMQLVFFGLSNQMVVAFKEDNTNAFKHLFLKEYVNQADDTYAVYTQSDVYSQIIFAVNQYLQLRNVSVGNHAYENKGSEQSGMAICQYFYKQGNICPGNDTFDIDPKIETECFSVEPDESSYIGTLEENKLNLTLDFHRLLTVELKFKLKAINLQTIRHHELPDCYDFTLTITFDNKAHSGRIKISLDNDISIRECKDWHVSGSVQRNTHYMMIFDAFVILMCLASLILCLRSVIKGIQLQQVEVVAF
;
A
#
# COMPACT_ATOMS: atom_id res chain seq x y z
N MET A 1 -0.38 37.37 -58.93
CA MET A 1 -0.08 36.86 -57.58
C MET A 1 -0.77 37.76 -56.57
N ALA A 2 -1.24 37.15 -55.48
CA ALA A 2 -2.22 37.59 -54.49
C ALA A 2 -2.25 39.08 -54.07
N THR A 3 -3.48 39.53 -53.83
CA THR A 3 -3.90 40.74 -53.11
C THR A 3 -3.47 40.72 -51.62
N PRO A 4 -3.19 41.90 -51.00
CA PRO A 4 -2.83 41.99 -49.60
C PRO A 4 -4.00 42.31 -48.66
N GLU A 5 -3.68 42.21 -47.37
CA GLU A 5 -4.48 42.28 -46.13
C GLU A 5 -5.34 43.53 -45.93
N VAL A 6 -6.38 43.39 -45.08
CA VAL A 6 -6.97 44.52 -44.34
C VAL A 6 -7.24 44.09 -42.89
N VAL A 7 -6.68 44.84 -41.95
CA VAL A 7 -6.85 44.74 -40.50
C VAL A 7 -7.27 46.13 -39.98
N ILE A 8 -8.43 46.15 -39.31
CA ILE A 8 -8.83 46.93 -38.10
C ILE A 8 -8.68 48.48 -38.12
N ASN A 9 -9.76 49.26 -37.91
CA ASN A 9 -10.18 49.74 -36.58
C ASN A 9 -11.43 50.67 -36.60
N SER A 10 -12.05 50.73 -35.41
CA SER A 10 -13.19 51.49 -34.86
C SER A 10 -13.39 52.99 -35.21
N CYS A 11 -14.66 53.46 -35.22
CA CYS A 11 -15.19 54.45 -34.25
C CYS A 11 -16.69 54.81 -34.45
N SER A 12 -17.29 55.23 -33.33
CA SER A 12 -18.68 55.49 -32.91
C SER A 12 -19.40 56.74 -33.48
N PHE A 13 -20.76 56.76 -33.50
CA PHE A 13 -21.63 57.66 -32.69
C PHE A 13 -23.18 57.53 -32.93
N GLN A 14 -23.93 57.53 -31.81
CA GLN A 14 -25.31 58.01 -31.50
C GLN A 14 -26.64 57.43 -32.08
N SER A 15 -27.40 56.82 -31.15
CA SER A 15 -28.79 57.10 -30.70
C SER A 15 -29.97 57.30 -31.66
N GLU A 16 -31.02 56.46 -31.54
CA GLU A 16 -32.37 56.87 -31.10
C GLU A 16 -33.32 55.67 -30.89
N GLU A 17 -34.13 55.76 -29.83
CA GLU A 17 -35.22 54.86 -29.44
C GLU A 17 -36.30 54.73 -30.51
N ASN A 18 -36.90 53.53 -30.63
CA ASN A 18 -38.35 53.39 -30.64
C ASN A 18 -38.76 51.94 -30.35
N GLY A 19 -39.48 51.78 -29.23
CA GLY A 19 -39.98 50.50 -28.77
C GLY A 19 -41.16 50.00 -29.60
N ALA A 20 -41.18 48.69 -29.81
CA ALA A 20 -42.38 47.94 -30.09
C ALA A 20 -42.30 46.64 -29.28
N THR A 21 -42.91 46.67 -28.10
CA THR A 21 -43.09 45.55 -27.19
C THR A 21 -43.92 44.47 -27.88
N PHE A 22 -43.29 43.36 -28.26
CA PHE A 22 -44.01 42.15 -28.65
C PHE A 22 -44.51 41.46 -27.37
N ASN A 23 -45.69 41.91 -26.90
CA ASN A 23 -46.45 41.23 -25.86
C ASN A 23 -46.87 39.85 -26.39
N GLN A 24 -46.13 38.81 -26.02
CA GLN A 24 -46.64 37.45 -26.07
C GLN A 24 -47.55 37.27 -24.85
N ASN A 25 -48.82 37.69 -25.00
CA ASN A 25 -49.88 37.33 -24.08
C ASN A 25 -50.13 35.83 -24.19
N THR A 26 -49.50 35.04 -23.32
CA THR A 26 -49.86 33.64 -23.07
C THR A 26 -51.31 33.61 -22.62
N SER A 27 -52.15 32.75 -23.23
CA SER A 27 -53.56 32.68 -22.80
C SER A 27 -53.64 32.15 -21.35
N PRO A 28 -54.59 32.63 -20.50
CA PRO A 28 -54.75 32.13 -19.13
C PRO A 28 -54.99 30.61 -19.07
N SER A 29 -55.56 30.05 -20.14
CA SER A 29 -55.74 28.62 -20.33
C SER A 29 -54.45 27.86 -20.60
N GLU A 30 -53.45 28.46 -21.25
CA GLU A 30 -52.14 27.85 -21.51
C GLU A 30 -51.24 27.86 -20.29
N GLU A 31 -51.24 28.93 -19.49
CA GLU A 31 -50.47 28.99 -18.24
C GLU A 31 -50.96 27.95 -17.23
N LEU A 32 -52.29 27.81 -17.10
CA LEU A 32 -52.91 26.81 -16.21
C LEU A 32 -52.63 25.38 -16.70
N LEU A 33 -52.57 25.15 -18.02
CA LEU A 33 -52.16 23.86 -18.61
C LEU A 33 -50.67 23.56 -18.37
N LEU A 34 -49.81 24.57 -18.43
CA LEU A 34 -48.38 24.47 -18.21
C LEU A 34 -48.06 24.13 -16.74
N GLU A 35 -48.70 24.82 -15.79
CA GLU A 35 -48.57 24.58 -14.36
C GLU A 35 -48.97 23.15 -14.00
N ASP A 36 -50.08 22.68 -14.56
CA ASP A 36 -50.60 21.33 -14.32
C ASP A 36 -49.70 20.24 -14.92
N GLN A 37 -49.03 20.52 -16.05
CA GLN A 37 -47.97 19.66 -16.60
C GLN A 37 -46.71 19.66 -15.74
N MET A 38 -46.30 20.80 -15.20
CA MET A 38 -45.13 20.94 -14.31
C MET A 38 -45.37 20.16 -13.01
N ARG A 39 -46.54 20.32 -12.39
CA ARG A 39 -46.95 19.63 -11.17
C ARG A 39 -46.96 18.11 -11.34
N ARG A 40 -47.43 17.61 -12.49
CA ARG A 40 -47.37 16.18 -12.84
C ARG A 40 -45.93 15.69 -13.04
N LYS A 41 -45.04 16.49 -13.66
CA LYS A 41 -43.62 16.16 -13.81
C LYS A 41 -42.89 16.13 -12.47
N LEU A 42 -43.19 17.08 -11.57
CA LEU A 42 -42.61 17.17 -10.23
C LEU A 42 -43.06 16.00 -9.36
N LYS A 43 -44.37 15.73 -9.28
CA LYS A 43 -44.92 14.57 -8.57
C LYS A 43 -44.34 13.26 -9.11
N PHE A 44 -44.18 13.15 -10.44
CA PHE A 44 -43.51 12.00 -11.04
C PHE A 44 -42.01 11.96 -10.73
N PHE A 45 -41.31 13.07 -10.52
CA PHE A 45 -39.89 13.06 -10.17
C PHE A 45 -39.67 12.51 -8.75
N PHE A 46 -40.47 12.94 -7.78
CA PHE A 46 -40.37 12.53 -6.36
C PHE A 46 -40.99 11.16 -6.03
N MET A 47 -41.80 10.57 -6.92
CA MET A 47 -42.41 9.26 -6.67
C MET A 47 -41.36 8.13 -6.60
N ASN A 48 -41.59 7.13 -5.75
CA ASN A 48 -40.64 6.02 -5.55
C ASN A 48 -40.46 5.21 -6.85
N PRO A 49 -39.30 4.56 -7.06
CA PRO A 49 -39.04 3.74 -8.25
C PRO A 49 -40.07 2.61 -8.45
N CYS A 50 -40.52 2.00 -7.36
CA CYS A 50 -41.55 0.94 -7.36
C CYS A 50 -42.94 1.49 -7.73
N GLU A 51 -43.30 2.67 -7.21
CA GLU A 51 -44.54 3.38 -7.56
C GLU A 51 -44.55 3.82 -9.03
N LYS A 52 -43.40 4.26 -9.56
CA LYS A 52 -43.21 4.57 -10.99
C LYS A 52 -43.40 3.36 -11.89
N PHE A 53 -42.97 2.18 -11.43
CA PHE A 53 -43.16 0.94 -12.16
C PHE A 53 -44.64 0.56 -12.19
N TRP A 54 -45.33 0.62 -11.05
CA TRP A 54 -46.75 0.30 -10.95
C TRP A 54 -47.65 1.28 -11.73
N ALA A 55 -47.31 2.58 -11.73
CA ALA A 55 -48.12 3.63 -12.38
C ALA A 55 -47.92 3.74 -13.91
N ARG A 56 -46.79 3.29 -14.47
CA ARG A 56 -46.44 3.47 -15.91
C ARG A 56 -45.86 2.24 -16.61
N GLY A 57 -45.70 1.11 -15.91
CA GLY A 57 -45.11 -0.12 -16.47
C GLY A 57 -43.61 -0.03 -16.82
N ARG A 58 -42.91 1.04 -16.42
CA ARG A 58 -41.50 1.24 -16.78
C ARG A 58 -40.58 0.38 -15.91
N LYS A 59 -40.10 -0.75 -16.45
CA LYS A 59 -39.17 -1.68 -15.76
C LYS A 59 -38.04 -0.90 -15.04
N PRO A 60 -37.81 -1.11 -13.73
CA PRO A 60 -36.90 -0.32 -12.92
C PRO A 60 -35.43 -0.75 -13.11
N TRP A 61 -34.95 -0.72 -14.36
CA TRP A 61 -33.59 -1.13 -14.73
C TRP A 61 -32.49 -0.42 -13.93
N LYS A 62 -32.71 0.83 -13.52
CA LYS A 62 -31.77 1.58 -12.66
C LYS A 62 -31.58 0.91 -11.29
N LEU A 63 -32.67 0.45 -10.67
CA LEU A 63 -32.63 -0.20 -9.36
C LEU A 63 -31.97 -1.59 -9.46
N VAL A 64 -32.29 -2.34 -10.52
CA VAL A 64 -31.66 -3.65 -10.77
C VAL A 64 -30.14 -3.51 -10.97
N ILE A 65 -29.68 -2.53 -11.76
CA ILE A 65 -28.25 -2.25 -11.95
C ILE A 65 -27.56 -1.89 -10.63
N GLN A 66 -28.21 -1.13 -9.75
CA GLN A 66 -27.65 -0.79 -8.43
C GLN A 66 -27.51 -2.02 -7.53
N ILE A 67 -28.52 -2.90 -7.50
CA ILE A 67 -28.45 -4.15 -6.72
C ILE A 67 -27.35 -5.06 -7.25
N ILE A 68 -27.26 -5.25 -8.57
CA ILE A 68 -26.21 -6.06 -9.19
C ILE A 68 -24.83 -5.45 -8.88
N LYS A 69 -24.66 -4.13 -9.03
CA LYS A 69 -23.43 -3.44 -8.69
C LYS A 69 -23.03 -3.71 -7.24
N LEU A 70 -23.97 -3.61 -6.29
CA LEU A 70 -23.69 -3.85 -4.88
C LEU A 70 -23.15 -5.25 -4.64
N VAL A 71 -23.85 -6.29 -5.13
CA VAL A 71 -23.42 -7.68 -4.99
C VAL A 71 -22.04 -7.91 -5.61
N MET A 72 -21.81 -7.36 -6.80
CA MET A 72 -20.55 -7.50 -7.53
C MET A 72 -19.37 -6.85 -6.80
N VAL A 73 -19.54 -5.63 -6.30
CA VAL A 73 -18.51 -4.92 -5.52
C VAL A 73 -18.24 -5.65 -4.20
N THR A 74 -19.27 -6.15 -3.52
CA THR A 74 -19.10 -6.93 -2.30
C THR A 74 -18.33 -8.22 -2.57
N MET A 75 -18.64 -8.94 -3.64
CA MET A 75 -17.87 -10.14 -4.02
C MET A 75 -16.41 -9.81 -4.34
N GLN A 76 -16.16 -8.72 -5.09
CA GLN A 76 -14.79 -8.27 -5.39
C GLN A 76 -13.99 -7.99 -4.12
N LEU A 77 -14.60 -7.30 -3.16
CA LEU A 77 -13.95 -6.98 -1.89
C LEU A 77 -13.61 -8.23 -1.07
N VAL A 78 -14.51 -9.22 -1.05
CA VAL A 78 -14.26 -10.49 -0.34
C VAL A 78 -13.12 -11.26 -0.99
N PHE A 79 -13.10 -11.40 -2.32
CA PHE A 79 -12.02 -12.10 -3.01
C PHE A 79 -10.66 -11.42 -2.81
N PHE A 80 -10.62 -10.08 -2.91
CA PHE A 80 -9.43 -9.29 -2.62
C PHE A 80 -8.97 -9.44 -1.16
N GLY A 81 -9.92 -9.43 -0.22
CA GLY A 81 -9.64 -9.62 1.20
C GLY A 81 -9.02 -10.97 1.52
N LEU A 82 -9.56 -12.06 0.95
CA LEU A 82 -9.03 -13.41 1.15
C LEU A 82 -7.60 -13.56 0.61
N SER A 83 -7.31 -13.01 -0.58
CA SER A 83 -5.98 -13.05 -1.17
C SER A 83 -4.95 -12.27 -0.32
N ASN A 84 -5.28 -11.05 0.08
CA ASN A 84 -4.40 -10.25 0.94
C ASN A 84 -4.21 -10.86 2.33
N GLN A 85 -5.25 -11.46 2.91
CA GLN A 85 -5.14 -12.12 4.21
C GLN A 85 -4.11 -13.25 4.17
N MET A 86 -4.06 -14.05 3.09
CA MET A 86 -3.06 -15.10 2.94
C MET A 86 -1.63 -14.53 2.86
N VAL A 87 -1.43 -13.45 2.11
CA VAL A 87 -0.13 -12.78 1.99
C VAL A 87 0.33 -12.23 3.34
N VAL A 88 -0.57 -11.59 4.09
CA VAL A 88 -0.27 -11.04 5.42
C VAL A 88 0.02 -12.15 6.43
N ALA A 89 -0.76 -13.23 6.44
CA ALA A 89 -0.52 -14.37 7.32
C ALA A 89 0.85 -15.01 7.03
N PHE A 90 1.18 -15.21 5.75
CA PHE A 90 2.50 -15.72 5.36
C PHE A 90 3.63 -14.77 5.81
N LYS A 91 3.46 -13.45 5.63
CA LYS A 91 4.41 -12.45 6.13
C LYS A 91 4.62 -12.58 7.63
N GLU A 92 3.54 -12.63 8.39
CA GLU A 92 3.55 -12.67 9.86
C GLU A 92 4.21 -13.96 10.39
N ASP A 93 3.82 -15.12 9.85
CA ASP A 93 4.39 -16.41 10.22
C ASP A 93 5.90 -16.47 9.97
N ASN A 94 6.36 -15.99 8.81
CA ASN A 94 7.79 -15.92 8.49
C ASN A 94 8.52 -14.93 9.40
N THR A 95 7.92 -13.77 9.69
CA THR A 95 8.53 -12.76 10.57
C THR A 95 8.70 -13.32 11.98
N ASN A 96 7.71 -14.04 12.49
CA ASN A 96 7.80 -14.73 13.78
C ASN A 96 8.88 -15.82 13.76
N ALA A 97 8.95 -16.63 12.69
CA ALA A 97 10.02 -17.62 12.55
C ALA A 97 11.41 -16.96 12.54
N PHE A 98 11.59 -15.83 11.86
CA PHE A 98 12.85 -15.10 11.83
C PHE A 98 13.23 -14.52 13.20
N LYS A 99 12.26 -14.00 13.98
CA LYS A 99 12.53 -13.57 15.36
C LYS A 99 13.09 -14.72 16.20
N HIS A 100 12.49 -15.91 16.13
CA HIS A 100 12.99 -17.09 16.86
C HIS A 100 14.32 -17.62 16.34
N LEU A 101 14.62 -17.47 15.05
CA LEU A 101 15.87 -17.94 14.45
C LEU A 101 17.05 -17.01 14.74
N PHE A 102 16.85 -15.69 14.69
CA PHE A 102 17.93 -14.72 14.74
C PHE A 102 18.05 -13.97 16.08
N LEU A 103 17.00 -13.92 16.88
CA LEU A 103 17.04 -13.29 18.20
C LEU A 103 17.23 -14.35 19.29
N LYS A 104 18.35 -14.28 20.01
CA LYS A 104 18.68 -15.22 21.09
C LYS A 104 17.65 -15.10 22.23
N GLU A 105 17.12 -16.23 22.68
CA GLU A 105 16.17 -16.29 23.82
C GLU A 105 14.92 -15.41 23.64
N TYR A 106 14.46 -15.22 22.40
CA TYR A 106 13.25 -14.46 22.12
C TYR A 106 11.98 -15.15 22.66
N VAL A 107 11.10 -14.36 23.29
CA VAL A 107 9.81 -14.82 23.83
C VAL A 107 8.68 -14.08 23.12
N ASN A 108 7.64 -14.82 22.69
CA ASN A 108 6.54 -14.37 21.82
C ASN A 108 5.79 -13.08 22.21
N GLN A 109 5.96 -12.59 23.44
CA GLN A 109 5.21 -11.43 23.97
C GLN A 109 6.12 -10.24 24.31
N ALA A 110 7.39 -10.27 23.90
CA ALA A 110 8.40 -9.30 24.32
C ALA A 110 8.74 -8.24 23.27
N ASP A 111 8.00 -8.11 22.16
CA ASP A 111 8.40 -7.27 21.01
C ASP A 111 8.82 -5.83 21.35
N ASP A 112 8.13 -5.16 22.28
CA ASP A 112 8.49 -3.81 22.72
C ASP A 112 9.43 -3.76 23.92
N THR A 113 9.55 -4.85 24.65
CA THR A 113 10.37 -4.96 25.87
C THR A 113 11.73 -5.56 25.61
N TYR A 114 11.92 -6.28 24.50
CA TYR A 114 13.13 -7.02 24.18
C TYR A 114 14.32 -6.07 24.01
N ALA A 115 15.26 -6.18 24.94
CA ALA A 115 16.39 -5.29 25.08
C ALA A 115 17.52 -5.98 25.84
N VAL A 116 18.73 -5.50 25.62
CA VAL A 116 19.94 -5.92 26.34
C VAL A 116 20.49 -4.77 27.17
N TYR A 117 21.15 -5.11 28.26
CA TYR A 117 21.62 -4.16 29.28
C TYR A 117 23.13 -4.22 29.53
N THR A 118 23.82 -5.22 28.98
CA THR A 118 25.27 -5.38 29.15
C THR A 118 25.96 -5.39 27.79
N GLN A 119 27.22 -4.93 27.75
CA GLN A 119 28.02 -4.91 26.52
C GLN A 119 28.30 -6.33 26.01
N SER A 120 28.55 -7.28 26.90
CA SER A 120 28.77 -8.70 26.54
C SER A 120 27.53 -9.31 25.88
N ASP A 121 26.34 -8.96 26.35
CA ASP A 121 25.09 -9.48 25.77
C ASP A 121 24.85 -8.92 24.37
N VAL A 122 25.21 -7.65 24.13
CA VAL A 122 25.14 -7.04 22.78
C VAL A 122 26.02 -7.84 21.80
N TYR A 123 27.28 -8.09 22.18
CA TYR A 123 28.18 -8.89 21.36
C TYR A 123 27.67 -10.32 21.17
N SER A 124 27.20 -10.97 22.24
CA SER A 124 26.65 -12.33 22.17
C SER A 124 25.45 -12.41 21.22
N GLN A 125 24.59 -11.39 21.23
CA GLN A 125 23.43 -11.32 20.36
C GLN A 125 23.82 -11.17 18.88
N ILE A 126 24.76 -10.26 18.58
CA ILE A 126 25.24 -10.03 17.22
C ILE A 126 25.88 -11.32 16.67
N ILE A 127 26.78 -11.93 17.44
CA ILE A 127 27.47 -13.17 17.05
C ILE A 127 26.45 -14.30 16.85
N PHE A 128 25.45 -14.42 17.73
CA PHE A 128 24.38 -15.39 17.58
C PHE A 128 23.61 -15.20 16.27
N ALA A 129 23.17 -13.97 15.97
CA ALA A 129 22.43 -13.68 14.74
C ALA A 129 23.25 -14.00 13.48
N VAL A 130 24.55 -13.67 13.47
CA VAL A 130 25.43 -13.97 12.33
C VAL A 130 25.66 -15.48 12.20
N ASN A 131 25.91 -16.20 13.29
CA ASN A 131 26.07 -17.65 13.25
C ASN A 131 24.80 -18.36 12.75
N GLN A 132 23.63 -17.91 13.20
CA GLN A 132 22.34 -18.41 12.73
C GLN A 132 22.10 -18.09 11.25
N TYR A 133 22.54 -16.91 10.79
CA TYR A 133 22.53 -16.57 9.38
C TYR A 133 23.39 -17.52 8.56
N LEU A 134 24.63 -17.81 8.98
CA LEU A 134 25.53 -18.74 8.27
C LEU A 134 25.02 -20.19 8.29
N GLN A 135 24.33 -20.61 9.35
CA GLN A 135 23.78 -21.97 9.50
C GLN A 135 22.33 -22.12 9.04
N LEU A 136 21.74 -21.09 8.43
CA LEU A 136 20.31 -21.02 8.12
C LEU A 136 19.82 -22.25 7.34
N ARG A 137 20.59 -22.74 6.37
CA ARG A 137 20.22 -23.91 5.54
C ARG A 137 20.10 -25.21 6.35
N ASN A 138 20.81 -25.33 7.47
CA ASN A 138 20.83 -26.53 8.30
C ASN A 138 19.82 -26.44 9.47
N VAL A 139 19.59 -25.25 10.01
CA VAL A 139 18.78 -25.04 11.22
C VAL A 139 17.32 -24.71 10.87
N SER A 140 17.07 -24.03 9.76
CA SER A 140 15.71 -23.62 9.41
C SER A 140 14.86 -24.78 8.89
N VAL A 141 13.59 -24.79 9.30
CA VAL A 141 12.55 -25.70 8.77
C VAL A 141 11.98 -25.17 7.44
N GLY A 142 12.08 -23.86 7.21
CA GLY A 142 11.52 -23.19 6.04
C GLY A 142 12.36 -23.40 4.78
N ASN A 143 11.74 -23.19 3.61
CA ASN A 143 12.40 -23.20 2.31
C ASN A 143 13.16 -21.89 2.03
N HIS A 144 13.93 -21.41 3.00
CA HIS A 144 14.66 -20.15 2.90
C HIS A 144 15.98 -20.31 2.16
N ALA A 145 16.28 -19.37 1.26
CA ALA A 145 17.54 -19.33 0.52
C ALA A 145 18.14 -17.92 0.51
N TYR A 146 19.46 -17.79 0.43
CA TYR A 146 20.11 -16.49 0.29
C TYR A 146 19.85 -15.90 -1.11
N GLU A 147 19.80 -14.57 -1.22
CA GLU A 147 19.75 -13.92 -2.53
C GLU A 147 21.09 -14.10 -3.26
N ASN A 148 21.07 -14.73 -4.43
CA ASN A 148 22.23 -14.81 -5.30
C ASN A 148 22.18 -13.71 -6.38
N LYS A 149 23.24 -12.90 -6.51
CA LYS A 149 23.42 -11.92 -7.60
C LYS A 149 24.49 -12.41 -8.56
N GLY A 150 24.18 -13.49 -9.29
CA GLY A 150 25.08 -14.04 -10.31
C GLY A 150 26.15 -14.95 -9.70
N SER A 151 27.42 -14.52 -9.74
CA SER A 151 28.56 -15.28 -9.21
C SER A 151 28.84 -15.03 -7.73
N GLU A 152 28.23 -14.02 -7.12
CA GLU A 152 28.43 -13.66 -5.72
C GLU A 152 27.09 -13.75 -4.95
N GLN A 153 27.11 -14.49 -3.84
CA GLN A 153 25.98 -14.53 -2.92
C GLN A 153 25.88 -13.20 -2.18
N SER A 154 24.67 -12.64 -2.07
CA SER A 154 24.47 -11.43 -1.27
C SER A 154 24.72 -11.77 0.19
N GLY A 155 25.81 -11.22 0.74
CA GLY A 155 26.14 -11.35 2.15
C GLY A 155 25.22 -10.54 3.08
N MET A 156 25.41 -10.78 4.37
CA MET A 156 24.83 -10.00 5.45
C MET A 156 25.68 -8.76 5.69
N ALA A 157 25.08 -7.58 5.59
CA ALA A 157 25.73 -6.31 5.90
C ALA A 157 25.55 -5.98 7.38
N ILE A 158 26.64 -5.72 8.08
CA ILE A 158 26.65 -5.25 9.46
C ILE A 158 27.13 -3.81 9.43
N CYS A 159 26.26 -2.88 9.81
CA CYS A 159 26.51 -1.46 9.80
C CYS A 159 26.41 -0.88 11.20
N GLN A 160 27.41 -0.10 11.61
CA GLN A 160 27.38 0.67 12.84
C GLN A 160 27.26 2.16 12.52
N TYR A 161 26.39 2.84 13.26
CA TYR A 161 26.16 4.28 13.17
C TYR A 161 26.56 4.90 14.49
N PHE A 162 27.45 5.90 14.44
CA PHE A 162 27.98 6.53 15.64
C PHE A 162 28.29 8.00 15.41
N TYR A 163 28.35 8.78 16.49
CA TYR A 163 28.84 10.15 16.43
C TYR A 163 30.32 10.20 16.09
N LYS A 164 30.70 11.07 15.16
CA LYS A 164 32.09 11.26 14.74
C LYS A 164 33.02 11.51 15.94
N GLN A 165 32.57 12.33 16.88
CA GLN A 165 33.24 12.59 18.15
C GLN A 165 32.21 12.56 19.26
N GLY A 166 32.49 11.80 20.32
CA GLY A 166 31.64 11.70 21.50
C GLY A 166 32.49 11.45 22.72
N ASN A 167 32.90 12.52 23.39
CA ASN A 167 33.57 12.43 24.69
C ASN A 167 32.57 12.83 25.77
N ILE A 168 32.07 11.85 26.53
CA ILE A 168 31.05 12.06 27.56
C ILE A 168 31.69 11.69 28.90
N CYS A 169 31.86 12.67 29.78
CA CYS A 169 32.44 12.49 31.12
C CYS A 169 31.40 12.84 32.18
N PRO A 170 30.45 11.93 32.47
CA PRO A 170 29.36 12.22 33.40
C PRO A 170 29.86 12.50 34.82
N GLY A 171 31.01 11.93 35.23
CA GLY A 171 31.60 12.21 36.55
C GLY A 171 32.10 13.66 36.72
N ASN A 172 32.35 14.38 35.63
CA ASN A 172 32.78 15.79 35.63
C ASN A 172 31.67 16.73 35.12
N ASP A 173 30.46 16.22 34.84
CA ASP A 173 29.36 16.96 34.21
C ASP A 173 29.74 17.63 32.87
N THR A 174 30.71 17.08 32.13
CA THR A 174 31.17 17.61 30.84
C THR A 174 30.92 16.65 29.69
N PHE A 175 30.58 17.21 28.53
CA PHE A 175 30.46 16.47 27.27
C PHE A 175 30.92 17.32 26.08
N ASP A 176 31.53 16.68 25.09
CA ASP A 176 31.92 17.25 23.80
C ASP A 176 31.51 16.27 22.70
N ILE A 177 30.52 16.65 21.90
CA ILE A 177 29.88 15.78 20.91
C ILE A 177 29.79 16.51 19.58
N ASP A 178 30.30 15.90 18.51
CA ASP A 178 30.01 16.26 17.13
C ASP A 178 28.77 15.47 16.68
N PRO A 179 27.62 16.11 16.42
CA PRO A 179 26.39 15.43 16.04
C PRO A 179 26.45 14.80 14.64
N LYS A 180 27.54 14.99 13.89
CA LYS A 180 27.74 14.33 12.60
C LYS A 180 27.81 12.80 12.79
N ILE A 181 26.92 12.11 12.08
CA ILE A 181 26.86 10.65 12.07
C ILE A 181 27.86 10.12 11.05
N GLU A 182 28.73 9.21 11.49
CA GLU A 182 29.57 8.40 10.64
C GLU A 182 29.03 6.96 10.62
N THR A 183 29.26 6.29 9.49
CA THR A 183 28.75 4.93 9.25
C THR A 183 29.90 4.06 8.77
N GLU A 184 30.06 2.92 9.43
CA GLU A 184 31.01 1.90 9.04
C GLU A 184 30.25 0.60 8.83
N CYS A 185 30.43 -0.02 7.67
CA CYS A 185 29.76 -1.25 7.31
C CYS A 185 30.78 -2.28 6.81
N PHE A 186 30.52 -3.55 7.12
CA PHE A 186 31.22 -4.68 6.53
C PHE A 186 30.23 -5.78 6.16
N SER A 187 30.61 -6.63 5.22
CA SER A 187 29.76 -7.69 4.69
C SER A 187 30.30 -9.06 5.09
N VAL A 188 29.40 -9.96 5.45
CA VAL A 188 29.68 -11.37 5.78
C VAL A 188 29.02 -12.25 4.73
N GLU A 189 29.83 -13.00 3.98
CA GLU A 189 29.35 -13.88 2.92
C GLU A 189 29.02 -15.29 3.44
N PRO A 190 28.01 -16.00 2.86
CA PRO A 190 27.60 -17.31 3.37
C PRO A 190 28.55 -18.47 3.06
N ASP A 191 29.40 -18.34 2.02
CA ASP A 191 30.31 -19.40 1.55
C ASP A 191 31.63 -19.47 2.33
N GLU A 192 31.88 -18.53 3.24
CA GLU A 192 32.94 -18.67 4.24
C GLU A 192 32.50 -19.72 5.27
N SER A 193 32.87 -20.98 5.02
CA SER A 193 32.72 -22.15 5.92
C SER A 193 33.40 -22.00 7.31
N SER A 194 33.69 -20.79 7.74
CA SER A 194 34.15 -20.46 9.08
C SER A 194 32.97 -20.09 9.97
N TYR A 195 32.54 -21.05 10.79
CA TYR A 195 31.92 -20.74 12.08
C TYR A 195 32.75 -19.63 12.75
N ILE A 196 32.08 -18.54 13.16
CA ILE A 196 32.76 -17.35 13.70
C ILE A 196 33.28 -17.62 15.12
N GLY A 197 32.94 -18.77 15.71
CA GLY A 197 33.37 -19.18 17.03
C GLY A 197 32.48 -18.60 18.13
N THR A 198 32.89 -18.80 19.38
CA THR A 198 32.32 -18.14 20.57
C THR A 198 32.87 -16.72 20.72
N LEU A 199 32.33 -15.92 21.66
CA LEU A 199 32.78 -14.54 21.95
C LEU A 199 34.31 -14.39 22.11
N GLU A 200 34.99 -15.44 22.58
CA GLU A 200 36.44 -15.50 22.78
C GLU A 200 37.26 -15.73 21.49
N GLU A 201 36.63 -16.26 20.43
CA GLU A 201 37.28 -16.56 19.14
C GLU A 201 36.99 -15.50 18.05
N ASN A 202 36.28 -14.43 18.43
CA ASN A 202 35.66 -13.41 17.60
C ASN A 202 36.40 -13.13 16.28
N LYS A 203 36.07 -13.89 15.22
CA LYS A 203 36.63 -13.65 13.87
C LYS A 203 36.04 -12.38 13.24
N LEU A 204 34.92 -11.91 13.78
CA LEU A 204 34.40 -10.59 13.49
C LEU A 204 35.27 -9.58 14.26
N ASN A 205 36.15 -8.87 13.57
CA ASN A 205 36.94 -7.75 14.11
C ASN A 205 36.05 -6.53 14.45
N LEU A 206 34.92 -6.76 15.12
CA LEU A 206 33.90 -5.76 15.45
C LEU A 206 34.26 -5.09 16.80
N THR A 207 34.60 -3.81 16.74
CA THR A 207 34.86 -3.00 17.95
C THR A 207 33.79 -1.91 18.05
N LEU A 208 32.95 -1.99 19.08
CA LEU A 208 31.85 -1.06 19.32
C LEU A 208 32.25 -0.07 20.42
N ASP A 209 32.24 1.22 20.11
CA ASP A 209 32.37 2.28 21.12
C ASP A 209 30.97 2.72 21.59
N PHE A 210 30.48 2.10 22.66
CA PHE A 210 29.13 2.30 23.21
C PHE A 210 28.81 3.74 23.62
N HIS A 211 29.82 4.58 23.91
CA HIS A 211 29.57 5.98 24.30
C HIS A 211 29.14 6.84 23.11
N ARG A 212 29.66 6.56 21.91
CA ARG A 212 29.30 7.26 20.66
C ARG A 212 28.29 6.51 19.79
N LEU A 213 28.04 5.24 20.09
CA LEU A 213 27.22 4.34 19.29
C LEU A 213 25.75 4.74 19.34
N LEU A 214 25.16 4.99 18.18
CA LEU A 214 23.73 5.28 18.02
C LEU A 214 22.94 4.02 17.71
N THR A 215 23.33 3.31 16.65
CA THR A 215 22.64 2.09 16.22
C THR A 215 23.61 1.10 15.60
N VAL A 216 23.29 -0.19 15.72
CA VAL A 216 23.90 -1.26 14.90
C VAL A 216 22.78 -1.92 14.12
N GLU A 217 22.98 -2.10 12.82
CA GLU A 217 22.01 -2.71 11.91
C GLU A 217 22.63 -3.90 11.20
N LEU A 218 21.94 -5.04 11.28
CA LEU A 218 22.30 -6.27 10.57
C LEU A 218 21.26 -6.46 9.47
N LYS A 219 21.68 -6.25 8.21
CA LYS A 219 20.81 -6.26 7.03
C LYS A 219 21.16 -7.40 6.10
N PHE A 220 20.18 -8.24 5.77
CA PHE A 220 20.37 -9.34 4.83
C PHE A 220 19.07 -9.68 4.11
N LYS A 221 19.18 -10.44 3.03
CA LYS A 221 18.03 -10.82 2.21
C LYS A 221 17.89 -12.33 2.12
N LEU A 222 16.66 -12.79 2.32
CA LEU A 222 16.27 -14.18 2.17
C LEU A 222 15.15 -14.31 1.14
N LYS A 223 15.11 -15.42 0.45
CA LYS A 223 14.04 -15.80 -0.47
C LYS A 223 13.26 -16.96 0.11
N ALA A 224 11.95 -16.97 -0.06
CA ALA A 224 11.13 -18.15 0.18
C ALA A 224 10.02 -18.26 -0.86
N ILE A 225 9.44 -19.44 -1.00
CA ILE A 225 8.33 -19.69 -1.92
C ILE A 225 7.11 -20.03 -1.09
N ASN A 226 6.01 -19.31 -1.31
CA ASN A 226 4.75 -19.65 -0.65
C ASN A 226 4.07 -20.80 -1.37
N LEU A 227 4.14 -22.00 -0.78
CA LEU A 227 3.51 -23.20 -1.33
C LEU A 227 2.01 -23.30 -1.01
N GLN A 228 1.47 -22.47 -0.11
CA GLN A 228 0.05 -22.51 0.26
C GLN A 228 -0.84 -22.06 -0.91
N THR A 229 -0.37 -21.14 -1.75
CA THR A 229 -1.14 -20.61 -2.90
C THR A 229 -1.47 -21.70 -3.94
N ILE A 230 -0.62 -22.72 -4.07
CA ILE A 230 -0.84 -23.87 -4.97
C ILE A 230 -2.16 -24.58 -4.63
N ARG A 231 -2.52 -24.69 -3.33
CA ARG A 231 -3.79 -25.30 -2.91
C ARG A 231 -5.02 -24.50 -3.35
N HIS A 232 -4.85 -23.19 -3.54
CA HIS A 232 -5.91 -22.28 -3.96
C HIS A 232 -5.99 -22.12 -5.49
N HIS A 233 -5.27 -22.96 -6.25
CA HIS A 233 -5.16 -22.88 -7.71
C HIS A 233 -4.63 -21.53 -8.21
N GLU A 234 -3.86 -20.85 -7.35
CA GLU A 234 -3.11 -19.65 -7.67
C GLU A 234 -1.64 -20.04 -7.89
N LEU A 235 -0.92 -19.21 -8.65
CA LEU A 235 0.49 -19.46 -8.92
C LEU A 235 1.31 -19.25 -7.62
N PRO A 236 2.36 -20.05 -7.38
CA PRO A 236 3.26 -19.80 -6.27
C PRO A 236 4.01 -18.48 -6.49
N ASP A 237 3.88 -17.58 -5.53
CA ASP A 237 4.64 -16.34 -5.50
C ASP A 237 6.00 -16.58 -4.82
N CYS A 238 7.03 -15.94 -5.37
CA CYS A 238 8.37 -15.91 -4.81
C CYS A 238 8.49 -14.66 -3.95
N TYR A 239 8.81 -14.84 -2.67
CA TYR A 239 8.94 -13.77 -1.70
C TYR A 239 10.41 -13.46 -1.46
N ASP A 240 10.78 -12.19 -1.51
CA ASP A 240 12.04 -11.71 -0.97
C ASP A 240 11.78 -10.97 0.32
N PHE A 241 12.40 -11.47 1.37
CA PHE A 241 12.44 -10.89 2.69
C PHE A 241 13.72 -10.08 2.83
N THR A 242 13.60 -8.80 3.13
CA THR A 242 14.71 -7.94 3.53
C THR A 242 14.61 -7.76 5.03
N LEU A 243 15.51 -8.44 5.74
CA LEU A 243 15.54 -8.47 7.19
C LEU A 243 16.52 -7.42 7.69
N THR A 244 16.06 -6.63 8.66
CA THR A 244 16.88 -5.64 9.37
C THR A 244 16.76 -5.88 10.87
N ILE A 245 17.84 -6.33 11.51
CA ILE A 245 17.92 -6.41 12.96
C ILE A 245 18.59 -5.13 13.46
N THR A 246 17.85 -4.35 14.23
CA THR A 246 18.27 -3.03 14.71
C THR A 246 18.54 -3.08 16.20
N PHE A 247 19.75 -2.69 16.60
CA PHE A 247 20.14 -2.43 17.98
C PHE A 247 20.08 -0.91 18.19
N ASP A 248 19.06 -0.43 18.88
CA ASP A 248 18.83 1.00 19.10
C ASP A 248 19.39 1.46 20.45
N ASN A 249 20.41 2.31 20.38
CA ASN A 249 21.05 2.97 21.52
C ASN A 249 20.88 4.51 21.49
N LYS A 250 20.00 5.07 20.66
CA LYS A 250 19.84 6.54 20.49
C LYS A 250 19.55 7.29 21.79
N ALA A 251 18.88 6.63 22.73
CA ALA A 251 18.55 7.23 24.03
C ALA A 251 19.73 7.23 25.03
N HIS A 252 20.80 6.47 24.77
CA HIS A 252 21.95 6.27 25.66
C HIS A 252 21.56 6.00 27.13
N SER A 253 20.48 5.24 27.33
CA SER A 253 19.88 4.99 28.65
C SER A 253 20.47 3.79 29.41
N GLY A 254 21.48 3.13 28.84
CA GLY A 254 21.97 1.83 29.31
C GLY A 254 21.07 0.64 28.93
N ARG A 255 19.97 0.89 28.20
CA ARG A 255 19.10 -0.13 27.61
C ARG A 255 19.16 -0.02 26.09
N ILE A 256 19.60 -1.08 25.42
CA ILE A 256 19.61 -1.16 23.95
C ILE A 256 18.41 -2.00 23.51
N LYS A 257 17.45 -1.37 22.83
CA LYS A 257 16.28 -2.09 22.28
C LYS A 257 16.71 -2.85 21.04
N ILE A 258 16.27 -4.09 20.90
CA ILE A 258 16.54 -4.90 19.71
C ILE A 258 15.21 -5.15 18.99
N SER A 259 15.13 -4.79 17.71
CA SER A 259 13.97 -5.11 16.86
C SER A 259 14.42 -5.87 15.62
N LEU A 260 13.51 -6.68 15.07
CA LEU A 260 13.67 -7.32 13.78
C LEU A 260 12.52 -6.87 12.88
N ASP A 261 12.87 -6.11 11.87
CA ASP A 261 11.95 -5.60 10.86
C ASP A 261 12.10 -6.43 9.58
N ASN A 262 10.98 -6.68 8.91
CA ASN A 262 10.90 -7.52 7.72
C ASN A 262 10.09 -6.84 6.61
N ASP A 263 10.81 -6.40 5.59
CA ASP A 263 10.25 -5.84 4.37
C ASP A 263 10.14 -6.90 3.29
N ILE A 264 8.96 -6.98 2.65
CA ILE A 264 8.67 -8.02 1.66
C ILE A 264 8.53 -7.42 0.28
N SER A 265 9.21 -8.03 -0.68
CA SER A 265 8.99 -7.84 -2.11
C SER A 265 8.43 -9.13 -2.70
N ILE A 266 7.27 -9.04 -3.35
CA ILE A 266 6.62 -10.18 -4.01
C ILE A 266 7.04 -10.17 -5.48
N ARG A 267 7.55 -11.31 -5.96
CA ARG A 267 7.97 -11.52 -7.36
C ARG A 267 7.32 -12.77 -7.92
N GLU A 268 7.06 -12.76 -9.22
CA GLU A 268 6.67 -13.98 -9.94
C GLU A 268 7.87 -14.93 -10.04
N CYS A 269 7.66 -16.21 -9.72
CA CYS A 269 8.70 -17.22 -9.87
C CYS A 269 8.97 -17.51 -11.37
N LYS A 270 10.25 -17.59 -11.75
CA LYS A 270 10.66 -18.02 -13.10
C LYS A 270 10.57 -19.54 -13.23
N ASP A 271 10.20 -20.02 -14.43
CA ASP A 271 10.26 -21.43 -14.84
C ASP A 271 9.62 -22.43 -13.84
N TRP A 272 8.39 -22.15 -13.42
CA TRP A 272 7.64 -23.07 -12.54
C TRP A 272 6.99 -24.21 -13.33
N HIS A 273 6.99 -25.42 -12.77
CA HIS A 273 6.28 -26.58 -13.32
C HIS A 273 5.39 -27.19 -12.23
N VAL A 274 4.08 -27.16 -12.43
CA VAL A 274 3.12 -27.91 -11.61
C VAL A 274 2.50 -28.97 -12.51
N SER A 275 2.70 -30.25 -12.18
CA SER A 275 2.05 -31.34 -12.88
C SER A 275 0.56 -31.37 -12.52
N GLY A 276 -0.31 -30.95 -13.46
CA GLY A 276 -1.75 -30.84 -13.28
C GLY A 276 -2.29 -29.56 -13.91
N SER A 277 -3.56 -29.54 -14.33
CA SER A 277 -4.19 -28.38 -14.99
C SER A 277 -4.47 -27.23 -14.02
N VAL A 278 -3.43 -26.65 -13.43
CA VAL A 278 -3.52 -25.50 -12.52
C VAL A 278 -3.14 -24.25 -13.32
N GLN A 279 -4.02 -23.85 -14.22
CA GLN A 279 -3.86 -22.58 -14.91
C GLN A 279 -5.20 -22.06 -15.40
N ARG A 280 -6.01 -21.54 -14.47
CA ARG A 280 -7.30 -20.96 -14.84
C ARG A 280 -7.89 -19.94 -13.86
N ASN A 281 -7.16 -19.30 -12.94
CA ASN A 281 -7.77 -18.30 -12.02
C ASN A 281 -7.35 -16.84 -12.29
N THR A 282 -6.09 -16.55 -12.58
CA THR A 282 -5.60 -15.17 -12.73
C THR A 282 -6.32 -14.40 -13.84
N HIS A 283 -6.61 -15.04 -14.98
CA HIS A 283 -7.38 -14.41 -16.05
C HIS A 283 -8.81 -14.07 -15.65
N TYR A 284 -9.47 -14.87 -14.81
CA TYR A 284 -10.87 -14.62 -14.43
C TYR A 284 -11.00 -13.48 -13.44
N MET A 285 -10.05 -13.31 -12.50
CA MET A 285 -10.07 -12.18 -11.56
C MET A 285 -9.96 -10.85 -12.32
N MET A 286 -9.02 -10.76 -13.27
CA MET A 286 -8.85 -9.55 -14.10
C MET A 286 -10.09 -9.25 -14.95
N ILE A 287 -10.72 -10.27 -15.55
CA ILE A 287 -11.97 -10.11 -16.31
C ILE A 287 -13.11 -9.65 -15.39
N PHE A 288 -13.20 -10.24 -14.19
CA PHE A 288 -14.21 -9.88 -13.20
C PHE A 288 -14.06 -8.42 -12.75
N ASP A 289 -12.83 -7.98 -12.44
CA ASP A 289 -12.54 -6.58 -12.10
C ASP A 289 -12.95 -5.62 -13.22
N ALA A 290 -12.63 -5.94 -14.47
CA ALA A 290 -13.05 -5.15 -15.63
C ALA A 290 -14.58 -5.03 -15.74
N PHE A 291 -15.30 -6.12 -15.47
CA PHE A 291 -16.76 -6.11 -15.46
C PHE A 291 -17.34 -5.28 -14.31
N VAL A 292 -16.75 -5.33 -13.11
CA VAL A 292 -17.15 -4.47 -11.99
C VAL A 292 -16.95 -2.99 -12.34
N ILE A 293 -15.81 -2.63 -12.96
CA ILE A 293 -15.55 -1.27 -13.43
C ILE A 293 -16.62 -0.80 -14.42
N LEU A 294 -16.95 -1.64 -15.42
CA LEU A 294 -18.00 -1.32 -16.41
C LEU A 294 -19.35 -1.05 -15.74
N MET A 295 -19.76 -1.91 -14.80
CA MET A 295 -21.01 -1.76 -14.05
C MET A 295 -21.02 -0.49 -13.18
N CYS A 296 -19.90 -0.17 -12.54
CA CYS A 296 -19.73 1.06 -11.77
C CYS A 296 -19.83 2.31 -12.66
N LEU A 297 -19.21 2.31 -13.85
CA LEU A 297 -19.31 3.41 -14.82
C LEU A 297 -20.73 3.59 -15.36
N ALA A 298 -21.42 2.49 -15.72
CA ALA A 298 -22.81 2.54 -16.16
C ALA A 298 -23.73 3.11 -15.06
N SER A 299 -23.53 2.68 -13.82
CA SER A 299 -24.21 3.25 -12.65
C SER A 299 -23.93 4.75 -12.51
N LEU A 300 -22.67 5.17 -12.60
CA LEU A 300 -22.28 6.58 -12.47
C LEU A 300 -22.96 7.46 -13.53
N ILE A 301 -22.95 7.03 -14.80
CA ILE A 301 -23.60 7.76 -15.90
C ILE A 301 -25.12 7.88 -15.66
N LEU A 302 -25.77 6.80 -15.21
CA LEU A 302 -27.22 6.81 -14.93
C LEU A 302 -27.57 7.71 -13.74
N CYS A 303 -26.74 7.71 -12.69
CA CYS A 303 -26.88 8.59 -11.54
C CYS A 303 -26.67 10.05 -11.95
N LEU A 304 -25.60 10.36 -12.67
CA LEU A 304 -25.29 11.71 -13.14
C LEU A 304 -26.42 12.27 -14.02
N ARG A 305 -26.93 11.48 -14.97
CA ARG A 305 -28.10 11.85 -15.78
C ARG A 305 -29.34 12.13 -14.94
N SER A 306 -29.51 11.44 -13.81
CA SER A 306 -30.66 11.66 -12.93
C SER A 306 -30.49 12.94 -12.10
N VAL A 307 -29.26 13.23 -11.65
CA VAL A 307 -28.90 14.48 -10.96
C VAL A 307 -29.08 15.68 -11.89
N ILE A 308 -28.58 15.64 -13.12
CA ILE A 308 -28.74 16.73 -14.10
C ILE A 308 -30.21 17.03 -14.36
N LYS A 309 -31.05 16.00 -14.51
CA LYS A 309 -32.51 16.17 -14.66
C LYS A 309 -33.16 16.78 -13.42
N GLY A 310 -32.67 16.44 -12.22
CA GLY A 310 -33.10 17.07 -10.97
C GLY A 310 -32.76 18.55 -10.94
N ILE A 311 -31.53 18.92 -11.30
CA ILE A 311 -31.08 20.32 -11.36
C ILE A 311 -31.90 21.11 -12.40
N GLN A 312 -32.14 20.54 -13.59
CA GLN A 312 -32.98 21.17 -14.61
C GLN A 312 -34.42 21.41 -14.12
N LEU A 313 -35.01 20.44 -13.41
CA LEU A 313 -36.35 20.61 -12.84
C LEU A 313 -36.36 21.70 -11.76
N GLN A 314 -35.33 21.75 -10.90
CA GLN A 314 -35.19 22.79 -9.89
C GLN A 314 -35.06 24.18 -10.53
N GLN A 315 -34.27 24.33 -11.59
CA GLN A 315 -34.13 25.61 -12.30
C GLN A 315 -35.43 26.06 -12.96
N VAL A 316 -36.17 25.13 -13.58
CA VAL A 316 -37.48 25.44 -14.19
C VAL A 316 -38.51 25.82 -13.13
N GLU A 317 -38.52 25.16 -11.97
CA GLU A 317 -39.42 25.50 -10.86
C GLU A 317 -39.09 26.88 -10.26
N VAL A 318 -37.81 27.23 -10.12
CA VAL A 318 -37.36 28.55 -9.62
C VAL A 318 -37.64 29.69 -10.62
N VAL A 319 -37.68 29.41 -11.93
CA VAL A 319 -37.98 30.41 -12.97
C VAL A 319 -39.49 30.53 -13.25
N ALA A 320 -40.26 29.47 -12.97
CA ALA A 320 -41.72 29.46 -13.16
C ALA A 320 -42.51 30.03 -11.97
N PHE A 321 -41.86 30.25 -10.83
CA PHE A 321 -42.38 30.96 -9.65
C PHE A 321 -41.69 32.33 -9.50
#